data_AF-A0A1W1HC60-F1
#
_entry.id   AF-A0A1W1HC60-F1
#
_cell.length_a   1.000
_cell.length_b   1.000
_cell.length_c   1.000
_cell.angle_alpha   90.00
_cell.angle_beta   90.00
_cell.angle_gamma   90.00
#
_symmetry.space_group_name_H-M   'P 1'
#
loop_
_entity.id
_entity.type
_entity.pdbx_description
1 polymer ?
#
loop_
_entity_poly.entity_id
_entity_poly.type
_entity_poly.pdbx_seq_one_letter_code
_entity_poly.pdbx_strand_id
1 'polypeptide(L)'
;MKSFIKKVILLTVILSISNIMLSISNISNAMEMNDEYVKTKMCFENFIRCELTRTDAEDHFKGKSFKIIMINLFDALYEGDILIATGAVKCWVEDHFEILFIAVGVKELMGQEKVYYYLTRKNDFQILATELMNFPYKERCPWDRYWLNLK
;
A
#
# COMPACT_ATOMS: atom_id res chain seq x y z
N MET A 1 -38.11 41.40 20.77
CA MET A 1 -37.97 41.00 19.35
C MET A 1 -36.53 41.06 18.82
N LYS A 2 -35.81 42.20 18.89
CA LYS A 2 -34.41 42.33 18.38
C LYS A 2 -33.39 41.35 19.00
N SER A 3 -33.50 41.06 20.31
CA SER A 3 -32.59 40.11 20.98
C SER A 3 -32.78 38.65 20.55
N PHE A 4 -33.99 38.26 20.13
CA PHE A 4 -34.29 36.90 19.69
C PHE A 4 -33.72 36.66 18.29
N ILE A 5 -33.90 37.63 17.38
CA ILE A 5 -33.35 37.59 16.02
C ILE A 5 -31.82 37.48 16.03
N LYS A 6 -31.12 38.24 16.90
CA LYS A 6 -29.66 38.13 17.06
C LYS A 6 -29.21 36.74 17.51
N LYS A 7 -29.93 36.09 18.43
CA LYS A 7 -29.63 34.73 18.88
C LYS A 7 -29.84 33.70 17.78
N VAL A 8 -30.91 33.82 17.00
CA VAL A 8 -31.18 32.92 15.87
C VAL A 8 -30.12 33.04 14.78
N ILE A 9 -29.73 34.26 14.40
CA ILE A 9 -28.66 34.50 13.42
C ILE A 9 -27.32 33.96 13.91
N LEU A 10 -26.99 34.15 15.19
CA LEU A 10 -25.75 33.62 15.76
C LEU A 10 -25.76 32.08 15.74
N LEU A 11 -26.90 31.44 16.06
CA LEU A 11 -27.03 29.99 16.05
C LEU A 11 -26.88 29.42 14.63
N THR A 12 -27.50 30.04 13.62
CA THR A 12 -27.40 29.59 12.23
C THR A 12 -25.99 29.77 11.66
N VAL A 13 -25.28 30.83 12.05
CA VAL A 13 -23.86 31.02 11.68
C VAL A 13 -22.96 29.97 12.33
N ILE A 14 -23.19 29.61 13.60
CA ILE A 14 -22.41 28.55 14.26
C ILE A 14 -22.68 27.18 13.61
N LEU A 15 -23.94 26.89 13.30
CA LEU A 15 -24.33 25.65 12.62
C LEU A 15 -23.76 25.58 11.19
N SER A 16 -23.68 26.69 10.45
CA SER A 16 -23.07 26.68 9.12
C SER A 16 -21.55 26.51 9.20
N ILE A 17 -20.87 27.18 10.13
CA ILE A 17 -19.42 27.04 10.32
C ILE A 17 -19.04 25.61 10.71
N SER A 18 -19.78 24.98 11.62
CA SER A 18 -19.51 23.59 12.05
C SER A 18 -19.68 22.58 10.91
N ASN A 19 -20.71 22.72 10.08
CA ASN A 19 -20.89 21.87 8.89
C ASN A 19 -19.79 22.07 7.83
N ILE A 20 -19.32 23.31 7.64
CA ILE A 20 -18.19 23.60 6.75
C ILE A 20 -16.91 22.94 7.27
N MET A 21 -16.63 23.02 8.58
CA MET A 21 -15.45 22.39 9.18
C MET A 21 -15.45 20.86 9.04
N LEU A 22 -16.60 20.21 9.26
CA LEU A 22 -16.76 18.77 9.04
C LEU A 22 -16.54 18.36 7.57
N SER A 23 -16.94 19.22 6.64
CA SER A 23 -16.75 18.96 5.21
C SER A 23 -15.27 19.10 4.82
N ILE A 24 -14.57 20.11 5.35
CA ILE A 24 -13.13 20.30 5.13
C ILE A 24 -12.32 19.12 5.68
N SER A 25 -12.64 18.62 6.88
CA SER A 25 -11.94 17.47 7.46
C SER A 25 -12.13 16.18 6.67
N ASN A 26 -13.31 15.96 6.08
CA ASN A 26 -13.56 14.79 5.25
C ASN A 26 -12.77 14.84 3.93
N ILE A 27 -12.64 16.04 3.34
CA ILE A 27 -11.87 16.25 2.12
C ILE A 27 -10.37 16.03 2.37
N SER A 28 -9.83 16.56 3.48
CA SER A 28 -8.41 16.35 3.82
C SER A 28 -8.09 14.88 4.03
N ASN A 29 -8.93 14.16 4.77
CA ASN A 29 -8.73 12.73 5.04
C ASN A 29 -8.77 11.90 3.74
N ALA A 30 -9.70 12.21 2.83
CA ALA A 30 -9.79 11.51 1.54
C ALA A 30 -8.56 11.78 0.66
N MET A 31 -8.01 12.99 0.70
CA MET A 31 -6.80 13.35 -0.03
C MET A 31 -5.56 12.66 0.56
N GLU A 32 -5.41 12.63 1.89
CA GLU A 32 -4.32 11.91 2.56
C GLU A 32 -4.37 10.40 2.30
N MET A 33 -5.56 9.78 2.37
CA MET A 33 -5.74 8.35 2.03
C MET A 33 -5.33 8.05 0.58
N ASN A 34 -5.62 8.96 -0.35
CA ASN A 34 -5.23 8.80 -1.74
C ASN A 34 -3.70 8.89 -1.92
N ASP A 35 -3.05 9.82 -1.22
CA ASP A 35 -1.59 9.98 -1.28
C ASP A 35 -0.85 8.79 -0.63
N GLU A 36 -1.36 8.28 0.50
CA GLU A 36 -0.80 7.10 1.17
C GLU A 36 -0.94 5.84 0.30
N TYR A 37 -2.10 5.65 -0.34
CA TYR A 37 -2.32 4.53 -1.26
C TYR A 37 -1.38 4.62 -2.48
N VAL A 38 -1.21 5.81 -3.07
CA VAL A 38 -0.30 6.03 -4.20
C VAL A 38 1.15 5.73 -3.80
N LYS A 39 1.60 6.22 -2.64
CA LYS A 39 2.94 5.92 -2.10
C LYS A 39 3.11 4.41 -1.94
N THR A 40 2.14 3.74 -1.32
CA THR A 40 2.15 2.29 -1.08
C THR A 40 2.24 1.52 -2.39
N LYS A 41 1.44 1.89 -3.39
CA LYS A 41 1.48 1.28 -4.74
C LYS A 41 2.85 1.40 -5.38
N MET A 42 3.47 2.57 -5.34
CA MET A 42 4.80 2.78 -5.93
C MET A 42 5.87 1.95 -5.22
N CYS A 43 5.86 1.93 -3.88
CA CYS A 43 6.79 1.13 -3.09
C CYS A 43 6.61 -0.37 -3.37
N PHE A 44 5.36 -0.84 -3.40
CA PHE A 44 5.00 -2.21 -3.73
C PHE A 44 5.54 -2.62 -5.11
N GLU A 45 5.27 -1.84 -6.16
CA GLU A 45 5.76 -2.14 -7.51
C GLU A 45 7.28 -2.22 -7.57
N ASN A 46 8.00 -1.30 -6.92
CA ASN A 46 9.46 -1.27 -6.92
C ASN A 46 10.06 -2.42 -6.13
N PHE A 47 9.49 -2.72 -4.95
CA PHE A 47 9.89 -3.85 -4.13
C PHE A 47 9.75 -5.17 -4.90
N ILE A 48 8.60 -5.39 -5.55
CA ILE A 48 8.36 -6.61 -6.32
C ILE A 48 9.25 -6.72 -7.56
N ARG A 49 9.51 -5.62 -8.27
CA ARG A 49 10.50 -5.63 -9.37
C ARG A 49 11.87 -6.04 -8.84
N CYS A 50 12.30 -5.48 -7.72
CA CYS A 50 13.60 -5.81 -7.11
C CYS A 50 13.66 -7.29 -6.70
N GLU A 51 12.67 -7.79 -5.95
CA GLU A 51 12.70 -9.17 -5.45
C GLU A 51 12.67 -10.20 -6.57
N LEU A 52 11.84 -9.99 -7.61
CA LEU A 52 11.72 -10.96 -8.71
C LEU A 52 12.94 -10.96 -9.64
N THR A 53 13.59 -9.81 -9.84
CA THR A 53 14.74 -9.69 -10.76
C THR A 53 16.09 -9.94 -10.10
N ARG A 54 16.09 -10.20 -8.79
CA ARG A 54 17.30 -10.53 -8.04
C ARG A 54 17.90 -11.86 -8.52
N THR A 55 19.20 -11.87 -8.75
CA THR A 55 19.95 -13.00 -9.33
C THR A 55 20.01 -14.23 -8.42
N ASP A 56 19.88 -14.05 -7.11
CA ASP A 56 19.84 -15.11 -6.09
C ASP A 56 18.42 -15.31 -5.52
N ALA A 57 17.37 -14.95 -6.26
CA ALA A 57 15.98 -15.29 -5.94
C ALA A 57 15.77 -16.82 -5.97
N GLU A 58 15.19 -17.36 -4.90
CA GLU A 58 15.26 -18.80 -4.63
C GLU A 58 14.27 -19.68 -5.40
N ASP A 59 13.18 -19.16 -6.00
CA ASP A 59 12.13 -20.10 -6.46
C ASP A 59 11.43 -19.83 -7.81
N HIS A 60 10.75 -18.69 -8.02
CA HIS A 60 9.72 -18.68 -9.07
C HIS A 60 10.22 -18.73 -10.52
N PHE A 61 11.35 -18.09 -10.82
CA PHE A 61 11.89 -18.00 -12.19
C PHE A 61 13.37 -18.37 -12.27
N LYS A 62 13.91 -19.09 -11.27
CA LYS A 62 15.33 -19.41 -11.23
C LYS A 62 15.76 -20.18 -12.48
N GLY A 63 16.72 -19.63 -13.21
CA GLY A 63 17.24 -20.22 -14.47
C GLY A 63 16.34 -20.02 -15.69
N LYS A 64 15.17 -19.37 -15.55
CA LYS A 64 14.25 -19.08 -16.65
C LYS A 64 14.35 -17.63 -17.08
N SER A 65 14.23 -17.38 -18.38
CA SER A 65 14.01 -16.02 -18.87
C SER A 65 12.58 -15.61 -18.57
N PHE A 66 12.40 -14.43 -17.99
CA PHE A 66 11.07 -13.89 -17.74
C PHE A 66 11.05 -12.38 -17.95
N LYS A 67 9.85 -11.86 -18.19
CA LYS A 67 9.57 -10.43 -18.29
C LYS A 67 8.34 -10.10 -17.45
N ILE A 68 8.48 -9.14 -16.53
CA ILE A 68 7.35 -8.57 -15.82
C ILE A 68 6.54 -7.74 -16.82
N ILE A 69 5.27 -8.11 -16.99
CA ILE A 69 4.34 -7.40 -17.88
C ILE A 69 3.57 -6.36 -17.08
N MET A 70 3.16 -6.70 -15.86
CA MET A 70 2.34 -5.85 -15.00
C MET A 70 2.53 -6.24 -13.54
N ILE A 71 2.52 -5.25 -12.65
CA ILE A 71 2.39 -5.45 -11.21
C ILE A 71 1.19 -4.62 -10.78
N ASN A 72 0.24 -5.25 -10.10
CA ASN A 72 -0.96 -4.60 -9.60
C ASN A 72 -1.02 -4.77 -8.08
N LEU A 73 -1.13 -3.64 -7.38
CA LEU A 73 -1.62 -3.61 -6.02
C LEU A 73 -3.15 -3.78 -6.06
N PHE A 74 -3.68 -4.72 -5.29
CA PHE A 74 -5.12 -4.94 -5.13
C PHE A 74 -5.65 -4.24 -3.89
N ASP A 75 -4.95 -4.39 -2.77
CA ASP A 75 -5.36 -3.81 -1.49
C ASP A 75 -4.16 -3.51 -0.60
N ALA A 76 -4.34 -2.55 0.30
CA ALA A 76 -3.39 -2.14 1.32
C ALA A 76 -4.15 -1.80 2.61
N LEU A 77 -3.95 -2.61 3.65
CA LEU A 77 -4.67 -2.47 4.92
C LEU A 77 -3.73 -2.63 6.09
N TYR A 78 -4.06 -2.03 7.23
CA TYR A 78 -3.31 -2.20 8.47
C TYR A 78 -3.95 -3.30 9.33
N GLU A 79 -3.13 -4.26 9.77
CA GLU A 79 -3.45 -5.19 10.85
C GLU A 79 -2.51 -4.93 12.03
N GLY A 80 -3.01 -4.20 13.04
CA GLY A 80 -2.18 -3.75 14.16
C GLY A 80 -1.16 -2.71 13.70
N ASP A 81 0.13 -3.01 13.87
CA ASP A 81 1.26 -2.15 13.49
C ASP A 81 1.94 -2.58 12.17
N ILE A 82 1.26 -3.43 11.39
CA ILE A 82 1.75 -3.95 10.11
C ILE A 82 0.82 -3.51 8.99
N LEU A 83 1.39 -2.85 7.98
CA LEU A 83 0.74 -2.63 6.69
C LEU A 83 0.87 -3.90 5.84
N ILE A 84 -0.27 -4.46 5.45
CA ILE A 84 -0.39 -5.61 4.57
C ILE A 84 -0.77 -5.11 3.18
N ALA A 85 0.18 -5.21 2.24
CA ALA A 85 -0.05 -4.91 0.83
C ALA A 85 -0.19 -6.21 0.02
N THR A 86 -1.32 -6.37 -0.66
CA THR A 86 -1.61 -7.56 -1.48
C THR A 86 -1.79 -7.20 -2.94
N GLY A 87 -1.37 -8.08 -3.83
CA GLY A 87 -1.42 -7.82 -5.25
C GLY A 87 -1.08 -9.03 -6.09
N ALA A 88 -0.88 -8.79 -7.38
CA ALA A 88 -0.39 -9.79 -8.29
C ALA A 88 0.60 -9.22 -9.30
N VAL A 89 1.50 -10.08 -9.76
CA VAL A 89 2.39 -9.82 -10.88
C VAL A 89 2.03 -10.75 -12.02
N LYS A 90 1.94 -10.18 -13.22
CA LYS A 90 1.82 -10.95 -14.46
C LYS A 90 3.19 -10.98 -15.14
N CYS A 91 3.68 -12.19 -15.38
CA CYS A 91 4.96 -12.45 -16.04
C CYS A 91 4.74 -13.18 -17.36
N TRP A 92 5.58 -12.87 -18.35
CA TRP A 92 5.83 -13.77 -19.47
C TRP A 92 7.08 -14.57 -19.15
N VAL A 93 6.96 -15.88 -19.02
CA VAL A 93 8.04 -16.77 -18.60
C VAL A 93 8.28 -17.72 -19.76
N GLU A 94 9.48 -17.70 -20.34
CA GLU A 94 9.82 -18.46 -21.55
C GLU A 94 8.83 -18.18 -22.70
N ASP A 95 7.78 -18.98 -22.82
CA ASP A 95 6.79 -18.98 -23.90
C ASP A 95 5.32 -18.86 -23.44
N HIS A 96 5.07 -18.63 -22.14
CA HIS A 96 3.70 -18.55 -21.61
C HIS A 96 3.53 -17.45 -20.55
N PHE A 97 2.27 -17.12 -20.26
CA PHE A 97 1.93 -16.22 -19.15
C PHE A 97 1.82 -16.98 -17.83
N GLU A 98 2.44 -16.44 -16.79
CA GLU A 98 2.20 -16.83 -15.39
C GLU A 98 1.72 -15.63 -14.58
N ILE A 99 0.90 -15.89 -13.57
CA ILE A 99 0.50 -14.91 -12.55
C ILE A 99 1.01 -15.40 -11.21
N LEU A 100 1.66 -14.50 -10.45
CA LEU A 100 1.97 -14.74 -9.05
C LEU A 100 1.17 -13.78 -8.18
N PHE A 101 0.50 -14.32 -7.18
CA PHE A 101 -0.16 -13.58 -6.12
C PHE A 101 0.86 -13.28 -5.03
N ILE A 102 0.83 -12.06 -4.51
CA ILE A 102 1.87 -11.50 -3.66
C ILE A 102 1.24 -10.88 -2.43
N ALA A 103 1.89 -11.10 -1.28
CA ALA A 103 1.64 -10.36 -0.05
C ALA A 103 2.96 -9.82 0.51
N VAL A 104 2.95 -8.55 0.90
CA VAL A 104 4.07 -7.86 1.53
C VAL A 104 3.61 -7.27 2.84
N GLY A 105 4.41 -7.45 3.87
CA GLY A 105 4.19 -6.86 5.18
C GLY A 105 5.21 -5.80 5.45
N VAL A 106 4.75 -4.63 5.82
CA VAL A 106 5.61 -3.50 6.10
C VAL A 106 5.38 -3.07 7.54
N LYS A 107 6.47 -2.89 8.27
CA LYS A 107 6.45 -2.48 9.66
C LYS A 107 7.44 -1.34 9.85
N GLU A 108 7.05 -0.36 10.65
CA GLU A 108 7.97 0.70 11.07
C GLU A 108 8.93 0.15 12.12
N LEU A 109 10.22 0.16 11.81
CA LEU A 109 11.30 -0.28 12.68
C LEU A 109 12.34 0.83 12.78
N MET A 110 12.57 1.36 13.98
CA MET A 110 13.53 2.44 14.23
C MET A 110 13.28 3.69 13.36
N GLY A 111 12.02 4.03 13.08
CA GLY A 111 11.63 5.19 12.28
C GLY A 111 11.77 5.00 10.77
N GLN A 112 11.89 3.75 10.30
CA GLN A 112 11.96 3.41 8.87
C GLN A 112 10.94 2.32 8.53
N GLU A 113 10.25 2.47 7.40
CA GLU A 113 9.37 1.43 6.87
C GLU A 113 10.22 0.29 6.32
N LYS A 114 10.07 -0.90 6.90
CA LYS A 114 10.81 -2.09 6.47
C LYS A 114 9.87 -3.22 6.11
N VAL A 115 10.24 -3.97 5.07
CA VAL A 115 9.53 -5.21 4.76
C VAL A 115 9.81 -6.22 5.86
N TYR A 116 8.77 -6.56 6.59
CA TYR A 116 8.77 -7.54 7.67
C TYR A 116 8.56 -8.96 7.14
N TYR A 117 7.77 -9.12 6.06
CA TYR A 117 7.61 -10.40 5.35
C TYR A 117 7.30 -10.18 3.86
N TYR A 118 7.60 -11.19 3.05
CA TYR A 118 7.25 -11.25 1.63
C TYR A 118 6.86 -12.67 1.27
N LEU A 119 5.67 -12.84 0.68
CA LEU A 119 5.20 -14.12 0.19
C LEU A 119 4.69 -13.99 -1.25
N THR A 120 4.91 -15.06 -2.02
CA THR A 120 4.50 -15.17 -3.41
C THR A 120 4.03 -16.59 -3.69
N ARG A 121 2.88 -16.75 -4.38
CA ARG A 121 2.26 -18.04 -4.72
C ARG A 121 1.64 -18.00 -6.11
N LYS A 122 1.52 -19.16 -6.77
CA LYS A 122 0.86 -19.29 -8.10
C LYS A 122 -0.66 -19.26 -8.04
N ASN A 123 -1.23 -19.60 -6.89
CA ASN A 123 -2.67 -19.59 -6.66
C ASN A 123 -3.04 -18.41 -5.77
N ASP A 124 -4.24 -17.88 -5.96
CA ASP A 124 -4.79 -16.86 -5.09
C ASP A 124 -4.90 -17.38 -3.65
N PHE A 125 -4.68 -16.52 -2.67
CA PHE A 125 -4.71 -16.88 -1.27
C PHE A 125 -5.21 -15.73 -0.41
N GLN A 126 -5.96 -16.08 0.63
CA GLN A 126 -6.16 -15.19 1.77
C GLN A 126 -4.98 -15.35 2.71
N ILE A 127 -4.57 -14.25 3.34
CA ILE A 127 -3.46 -14.25 4.27
C ILE A 127 -3.89 -13.56 5.56
N LEU A 128 -3.49 -14.12 6.69
CA LEU A 128 -3.66 -13.55 8.02
C LEU A 128 -2.30 -13.05 8.52
N ALA A 129 -2.24 -11.93 9.26
CA ALA A 129 -0.97 -11.43 9.81
C ALA A 129 -0.16 -12.49 10.57
N THR A 130 -0.81 -13.44 11.25
CA THR A 130 -0.15 -14.52 12.01
C THR A 130 0.61 -15.51 11.13
N GLU A 131 0.12 -15.79 9.92
CA GLU A 131 0.84 -16.66 8.96
C GLU A 131 2.11 -15.99 8.44
N LEU A 132 2.08 -14.66 8.41
CA LEU A 132 3.13 -13.83 7.83
C LEU A 132 4.31 -13.62 8.79
N MET A 133 4.05 -13.64 10.10
CA MET A 133 5.10 -13.54 11.13
C MET A 133 6.04 -14.76 11.19
N ASN A 134 5.62 -15.91 10.63
CA ASN A 134 6.43 -17.13 10.64
C ASN A 134 7.61 -17.10 9.67
N PHE A 135 7.61 -16.17 8.71
CA PHE A 135 8.60 -16.09 7.63
C PHE A 135 9.19 -14.68 7.56
N PRO A 136 10.01 -14.28 8.55
CA PRO A 136 10.59 -12.94 8.56
C PRO A 136 11.44 -12.71 7.32
N TYR A 137 11.17 -11.61 6.64
CA TYR A 137 11.91 -11.21 5.46
C TYR A 137 13.31 -10.75 5.85
N LYS A 138 14.32 -11.30 5.18
CA LYS A 138 15.68 -10.79 5.25
C LYS A 138 15.77 -9.63 4.27
N GLU A 139 16.12 -8.46 4.79
CA GLU A 139 16.18 -7.22 4.01
C GLU A 139 17.17 -7.35 2.84
N ARG A 140 16.64 -7.54 1.62
CA ARG A 140 17.42 -7.64 0.36
C ARG A 140 17.08 -6.51 -0.60
N CYS A 141 15.81 -6.14 -0.64
CA CYS A 141 15.25 -5.03 -1.39
C CYS A 141 14.63 -4.02 -0.42
N PRO A 142 15.00 -2.73 -0.50
CA PRO A 142 14.41 -1.72 0.35
C PRO A 142 12.97 -1.41 -0.08
N TRP A 143 12.12 -1.11 0.90
CA TRP A 143 10.78 -0.57 0.67
C TRP A 143 10.86 0.91 0.21
N ASP A 144 11.75 1.68 0.82
CA ASP A 144 11.85 3.15 0.71
C ASP A 144 12.60 3.68 -0.53
N ARG A 145 12.26 3.22 -1.74
CA ARG A 145 12.76 3.86 -2.98
C ARG A 145 11.62 4.38 -3.83
N TYR A 146 11.20 5.60 -3.55
CA TYR A 146 10.44 6.42 -4.48
C TYR A 146 11.13 7.79 -4.66
N TRP A 147 11.42 8.16 -5.91
CA TRP A 147 11.60 9.55 -6.29
C TRP A 147 10.32 9.94 -7.04
N LEU A 148 9.40 10.62 -6.35
CA LEU A 148 8.41 11.43 -7.05
C LEU A 148 9.14 12.69 -7.52
N ASN A 149 9.76 12.62 -8.71
CA ASN A 149 10.28 13.83 -9.35
C ASN A 149 9.09 14.57 -9.97
N LEU A 150 8.34 15.26 -9.13
CA LEU A 150 7.32 16.23 -9.54
C LEU A 150 8.07 17.51 -9.95
N LYS A 151 8.48 17.58 -11.21
CA LYS A 151 8.84 18.83 -11.87
C LYS A 151 7.63 19.42 -12.57
#